data_AF-A0A3R6Z1E9-F1
#
_entry.id   AF-A0A3R6Z1E9-F1
#
_cell.length_a   1.000
_cell.length_b   1.000
_cell.length_c   1.000
_cell.angle_alpha   90.00
_cell.angle_beta   90.00
_cell.angle_gamma   90.00
#
_symmetry.space_group_name_H-M   'P 1'
#
loop_
_entity.id
_entity.type
_entity.pdbx_description
1 polymer ?
#
loop_
_entity_poly.entity_id
_entity_poly.type
_entity_poly.pdbx_seq_one_letter_code
_entity_poly.pdbx_strand_id
1 'polypeptide(L)'
;MFTPTRAAAMYYQVLATNGTVVVDYSRTSSDKAIVLPEIPCYVQAYSTKVGLEDSPIAKSNLFDIRGYMYLIPFYNGDDFHGKLTRIKLDVKGKKRPRPSLVLEFTDLDTYMGIGPFPNQVQVLDLTSLDSRLAGFYDGFSVVTTTAYVNVSLESYNDLSRWTLIEATTYRVNPGNKIFNSNVQMNEEHLYLAPFINGAGYSGLITKVYLRAFDGASLPPFSPAVHRTLDLTQLDPDLTGFGSCFTRNNFGYFVQRKNDNGLGGKVVRVDLSKFHKPPAVAATVLDLELTDSRLVGFGGAFVYGKYAYLTPLDRNRVGLEVNPNYKYFPTPTSSIMARIDLDDFSTVDIVDLATLHPKFARGYFGGFTVNAFAYFVPYMWTANDLSPAVNPYHGVIARVNLLTLAIDSLDLTLVDPSLKGFMRGFAFGKYAIFVPHKNGPHNATPRRLNSSQKQHFGKIVRVNTDMFSPDGVEVLDLTKTLRTQIPNMPDVELRGFLGGGASGQYGFFVPYFNGVRFAGMIDVDTQNCADD
;
A
#
# COMPACT_ATOMS: atom_id res chain seq x y z
N MET A 1 -22.53 -6.22 11.84
CA MET A 1 -23.87 -6.86 11.98
C MET A 1 -23.86 -7.58 13.31
N PHE A 2 -24.74 -7.24 14.27
CA PHE A 2 -25.32 -8.10 15.33
C PHE A 2 -25.87 -7.19 16.45
N THR A 3 -27.19 -7.13 16.60
CA THR A 3 -27.89 -6.50 17.73
C THR A 3 -27.96 -7.47 18.92
N PRO A 4 -27.87 -6.97 20.16
CA PRO A 4 -27.65 -7.78 21.36
C PRO A 4 -28.97 -8.32 21.90
N THR A 5 -29.56 -9.32 21.26
CA THR A 5 -30.61 -10.11 21.91
C THR A 5 -30.38 -11.61 21.67
N ARG A 6 -29.91 -12.26 22.74
CA ARG A 6 -29.57 -13.70 22.93
C ARG A 6 -28.13 -14.08 22.54
N ALA A 7 -27.45 -14.77 23.47
CA ALA A 7 -26.03 -15.10 23.45
C ALA A 7 -25.64 -15.94 22.23
N ALA A 8 -25.24 -15.27 21.15
CA ALA A 8 -24.54 -15.92 20.06
C ALA A 8 -23.11 -16.22 20.51
N ALA A 9 -22.64 -17.46 20.35
CA ALA A 9 -21.24 -17.80 20.57
C ALA A 9 -20.52 -17.75 19.21
N MET A 10 -19.48 -16.93 19.12
CA MET A 10 -18.62 -16.91 17.94
C MET A 10 -17.53 -17.96 18.09
N TYR A 11 -17.31 -18.73 17.05
CA TYR A 11 -16.20 -19.66 16.92
C TYR A 11 -15.32 -19.19 15.78
N TYR A 12 -14.00 -19.31 15.94
CA TYR A 12 -13.05 -18.99 14.89
C TYR A 12 -12.02 -20.11 14.74
N GLN A 13 -11.53 -20.27 13.51
CA GLN A 13 -10.43 -21.15 13.15
C GLN A 13 -9.37 -20.33 12.42
N VAL A 14 -8.10 -20.66 12.62
CA VAL A 14 -6.99 -20.07 11.86
C VAL A 14 -6.41 -21.13 10.94
N LEU A 15 -6.39 -20.82 9.65
CA LEU A 15 -5.85 -21.69 8.60
C LEU A 15 -4.59 -21.04 8.02
N ALA A 16 -3.50 -21.78 7.93
CA ALA A 16 -2.35 -21.38 7.13
C ALA A 16 -2.74 -21.32 5.64
N THR A 17 -1.96 -20.61 4.82
CA THR A 17 -2.23 -20.49 3.37
C THR A 17 -2.23 -21.82 2.62
N ASN A 18 -1.53 -22.83 3.14
CA ASN A 18 -1.52 -24.21 2.60
C ASN A 18 -2.72 -25.06 3.06
N GLY A 19 -3.66 -24.50 3.82
CA GLY A 19 -4.85 -25.20 4.33
C GLY A 19 -4.65 -25.90 5.67
N THR A 20 -3.43 -25.91 6.24
CA THR A 20 -3.19 -26.49 7.57
C THR A 20 -3.95 -25.71 8.64
N VAL A 21 -4.68 -26.43 9.51
CA VAL A 21 -5.32 -25.84 10.69
C VAL A 21 -4.24 -25.49 11.71
N VAL A 22 -4.09 -24.20 11.99
CA VAL A 22 -3.14 -23.67 12.99
C VAL A 22 -3.81 -23.54 14.35
N VAL A 23 -5.05 -23.06 14.36
CA VAL A 23 -5.90 -22.98 15.54
C VAL A 23 -7.23 -23.60 15.16
N ASP A 24 -7.65 -24.65 15.85
CA ASP A 24 -8.95 -25.27 15.61
C ASP A 24 -10.10 -24.42 16.16
N TYR A 25 -11.34 -24.72 15.75
CA TYR A 25 -12.52 -23.92 16.09
C TYR A 25 -12.62 -23.64 17.59
N SER A 26 -12.29 -22.40 17.93
CA SER A 26 -12.18 -21.92 19.30
C SER A 26 -13.22 -20.87 19.57
N ARG A 27 -13.90 -20.98 20.71
CA ARG A 27 -14.89 -19.99 21.13
C ARG A 27 -14.21 -18.67 21.46
N THR A 28 -14.72 -17.57 20.91
CA THR A 28 -14.28 -16.21 21.23
C THR A 28 -15.47 -15.33 21.63
N SER A 29 -15.17 -14.24 22.33
CA SER A 29 -16.09 -13.15 22.63
C SER A 29 -15.79 -11.95 21.73
N SER A 30 -16.77 -11.07 21.53
CA SER A 30 -16.67 -9.93 20.61
C SER A 30 -15.59 -8.90 20.99
N ASP A 31 -15.14 -8.91 22.25
CA ASP A 31 -14.15 -8.03 22.84
C ASP A 31 -12.73 -8.63 22.87
N LYS A 32 -12.57 -9.93 22.57
CA LYS A 32 -11.28 -10.61 22.64
C LYS A 32 -10.57 -10.57 21.29
N ALA A 33 -9.35 -10.03 21.27
CA ALA A 33 -8.49 -10.06 20.10
C ALA A 33 -8.06 -11.49 19.76
N ILE A 34 -8.14 -11.84 18.47
CA ILE A 34 -7.59 -13.09 17.94
C ILE A 34 -6.10 -12.86 17.67
N VAL A 35 -5.24 -13.65 18.33
CA VAL A 35 -3.80 -13.64 18.08
C VAL A 35 -3.51 -14.48 16.83
N LEU A 36 -2.91 -13.85 15.82
CA LEU A 36 -2.53 -14.51 14.58
C LEU A 36 -1.14 -15.18 14.75
N PRO A 37 -0.89 -16.31 14.06
CA PRO A 37 0.43 -16.95 14.07
C PRO A 37 1.44 -16.12 13.28
N GLU A 38 2.74 -16.39 13.40
CA GLU A 38 3.81 -15.70 12.66
C GLU A 38 3.91 -16.14 11.18
N ILE A 39 2.83 -16.66 10.61
CA ILE A 39 2.75 -17.13 9.22
C ILE A 39 1.50 -16.58 8.53
N PRO A 40 1.54 -16.32 7.22
CA PRO A 40 0.36 -15.91 6.47
C PRO A 40 -0.82 -16.87 6.68
N CYS A 41 -1.99 -16.33 6.98
CA CYS A 41 -3.14 -17.12 7.39
C CYS A 41 -4.50 -16.50 7.00
N TYR A 42 -5.54 -17.33 7.03
CA TYR A 42 -6.94 -16.91 6.98
C TYR A 42 -7.58 -17.17 8.33
N VAL A 43 -8.49 -16.28 8.73
CA VAL A 43 -9.41 -16.52 9.84
C VAL A 43 -10.76 -16.89 9.25
N GLN A 44 -11.30 -18.03 9.65
CA GLN A 44 -12.68 -18.39 9.38
C GLN A 44 -13.46 -18.28 10.68
N ALA A 45 -14.68 -17.78 10.61
CA ALA A 45 -15.53 -17.65 11.78
C ALA A 45 -16.98 -17.96 11.44
N TYR A 46 -17.68 -18.58 12.39
CA TYR A 46 -19.13 -18.71 12.37
C TYR A 46 -19.69 -18.31 13.73
N SER A 47 -20.96 -17.93 13.75
CA SER A 47 -21.68 -17.64 15.00
C SER A 47 -22.74 -18.69 15.20
N THR A 48 -22.82 -19.31 16.36
CA THR A 48 -23.93 -20.22 16.69
C THR A 48 -25.02 -19.44 17.40
N LYS A 49 -26.27 -19.72 17.04
CA LYS A 49 -27.44 -19.23 17.77
C LYS A 49 -28.22 -20.44 18.26
N VAL A 50 -28.71 -20.39 19.50
CA VAL A 50 -29.54 -21.45 20.07
C VAL A 50 -30.73 -21.73 19.14
N GLY A 51 -30.82 -22.97 18.65
CA GLY A 51 -31.90 -23.44 17.76
C GLY A 51 -31.62 -23.36 16.25
N LEU A 52 -30.40 -23.04 15.82
CA LEU A 52 -29.96 -23.17 14.43
C LEU A 52 -28.88 -24.26 14.31
N GLU A 53 -29.09 -25.21 13.40
CA GLU A 53 -28.15 -26.33 13.19
C GLU A 53 -26.93 -25.92 12.35
N ASP A 54 -27.09 -24.90 11.48
CA ASP A 54 -26.05 -24.43 10.57
C ASP A 54 -25.91 -22.90 10.58
N SER A 55 -24.66 -22.45 10.55
CA SER A 55 -24.32 -21.04 10.38
C SER A 55 -23.30 -20.86 9.25
N PRO A 56 -23.49 -19.88 8.36
CA PRO A 56 -22.53 -19.59 7.31
C PRO A 56 -21.13 -19.30 7.89
N ILE A 57 -20.11 -19.94 7.33
CA ILE A 57 -18.70 -19.66 7.66
C ILE A 57 -18.28 -18.42 6.88
N ALA A 58 -17.94 -17.36 7.58
CA ALA A 58 -17.29 -16.19 7.01
C ALA A 58 -15.77 -16.44 6.98
N LYS A 59 -15.13 -16.25 5.82
CA LYS A 59 -13.68 -16.31 5.67
C LYS A 59 -13.12 -14.90 5.50
N SER A 60 -12.07 -14.56 6.25
CA SER A 60 -11.36 -13.29 6.11
C SER A 60 -10.61 -13.21 4.78
N ASN A 61 -10.18 -12.00 4.42
CA ASN A 61 -9.08 -11.83 3.49
C ASN A 61 -7.78 -12.44 4.08
N LEU A 62 -6.76 -12.62 3.23
CA LEU A 62 -5.46 -13.11 3.68
C LEU A 62 -4.82 -12.13 4.68
N PHE A 63 -4.43 -12.62 5.85
CA PHE A 63 -3.51 -11.91 6.74
C PHE A 63 -2.09 -12.27 6.32
N ASP A 64 -1.44 -11.31 5.67
CA ASP A 64 -0.10 -11.49 5.14
C ASP A 64 0.95 -11.04 6.17
N ILE A 65 1.48 -12.01 6.91
CA ILE A 65 2.38 -11.77 8.04
C ILE A 65 3.82 -11.93 7.56
N ARG A 66 4.55 -10.80 7.57
CA ARG A 66 5.93 -10.71 7.08
C ARG A 66 6.83 -10.06 8.12
N GLY A 67 8.06 -10.56 8.24
CA GLY A 67 9.08 -9.98 9.12
C GLY A 67 9.74 -8.71 8.58
N TYR A 68 9.35 -8.25 7.39
CA TYR A 68 9.96 -7.12 6.70
C TYR A 68 8.93 -6.12 6.17
N MET A 69 9.31 -4.84 6.24
CA MET A 69 8.69 -3.75 5.49
C MET A 69 9.61 -3.35 4.33
N TYR A 70 9.00 -3.04 3.18
CA TYR A 70 9.72 -2.55 2.00
C TYR A 70 9.35 -1.11 1.70
N LEU A 71 10.34 -0.22 1.60
CA LEU A 71 10.14 1.16 1.16
C LEU A 71 10.39 1.24 -0.35
N ILE A 72 9.33 1.54 -1.08
CA ILE A 72 9.34 1.61 -2.54
C ILE A 72 10.06 2.90 -2.98
N PRO A 73 11.09 2.80 -3.85
CA PRO A 73 11.89 3.97 -4.21
C PRO A 73 11.16 4.82 -5.24
N PHE A 74 10.92 6.08 -4.88
CA PHE A 74 10.27 7.07 -5.75
C PHE A 74 11.22 8.23 -6.06
N TYR A 75 11.26 9.24 -5.19
CA TYR A 75 12.00 10.50 -5.37
C TYR A 75 12.74 10.89 -4.09
N ASN A 76 14.00 11.34 -4.22
CA ASN A 76 14.86 11.65 -3.07
C ASN A 76 15.16 13.15 -2.87
N GLY A 77 14.55 14.03 -3.68
CA GLY A 77 14.76 15.48 -3.58
C GLY A 77 15.56 16.07 -4.72
N ASP A 78 16.45 15.28 -5.30
CA ASP A 78 17.25 15.67 -6.44
C ASP A 78 16.70 15.00 -7.71
N ASP A 79 16.44 13.68 -7.66
CA ASP A 79 15.95 12.89 -8.79
C ASP A 79 15.16 11.65 -8.34
N PHE A 80 14.54 10.96 -9.30
CA PHE A 80 14.00 9.62 -9.12
C PHE A 80 15.14 8.61 -8.89
N HIS A 81 14.94 7.64 -7.99
CA HIS A 81 16.00 6.68 -7.63
C HIS A 81 15.49 5.22 -7.60
N GLY A 82 16.43 4.27 -7.59
CA GLY A 82 16.17 2.83 -7.49
C GLY A 82 16.55 2.18 -6.16
N LYS A 83 16.84 2.97 -5.11
CA LYS A 83 17.25 2.48 -3.79
C LYS A 83 16.10 1.84 -3.01
N LEU A 84 15.83 0.56 -3.28
CA LEU A 84 14.82 -0.22 -2.59
C LEU A 84 15.31 -0.58 -1.19
N THR A 85 14.55 -0.21 -0.16
CA THR A 85 14.96 -0.44 1.24
C THR A 85 14.11 -1.53 1.88
N ARG A 86 14.76 -2.51 2.52
CA ARG A 86 14.13 -3.51 3.39
C ARG A 86 14.41 -3.16 4.85
N ILE A 87 13.36 -3.15 5.66
CA ILE A 87 13.41 -2.91 7.11
C ILE A 87 12.92 -4.15 7.81
N LYS A 88 13.74 -4.73 8.69
CA LYS A 88 13.36 -5.83 9.55
C LYS A 88 12.54 -5.31 10.73
N LEU A 89 11.35 -5.89 10.90
CA LEU A 89 10.37 -5.47 11.91
C LEU A 89 10.51 -6.21 13.25
N ASP A 90 11.44 -7.16 13.36
CA ASP A 90 11.77 -7.80 14.64
C ASP A 90 12.42 -6.81 15.60
N VAL A 91 12.02 -6.86 16.86
CA VAL A 91 12.68 -6.11 17.94
C VAL A 91 13.85 -6.94 18.48
N LYS A 92 15.08 -6.56 18.15
CA LYS A 92 16.30 -7.12 18.77
C LYS A 92 16.94 -6.09 19.69
N GLY A 93 16.52 -6.07 20.96
CA GLY A 93 17.15 -5.25 22.00
C GLY A 93 16.40 -5.26 23.32
N LYS A 94 17.06 -4.81 24.39
CA LYS A 94 16.38 -4.52 25.66
C LYS A 94 15.89 -3.08 25.63
N LYS A 95 14.63 -2.86 26.00
CA LYS A 95 14.11 -1.53 26.29
C LYS A 95 14.97 -0.91 27.40
N ARG A 96 15.38 0.35 27.23
CA ARG A 96 16.06 1.06 28.31
C ARG A 96 15.14 1.16 29.54
N PRO A 97 15.64 0.93 30.77
CA PRO A 97 14.88 1.15 32.00
C PRO A 97 14.70 2.66 32.23
N ARG A 98 13.76 3.26 31.51
CA ARG A 98 13.28 4.64 31.68
C ARG A 98 11.75 4.61 31.74
N PRO A 99 11.09 5.62 32.33
CA PRO A 99 9.63 5.64 32.49
C PRO A 99 8.81 5.70 31.19
N SER A 100 9.44 5.56 30.00
CA SER A 100 8.70 5.39 28.76
C SER A 100 7.87 4.10 28.84
N LEU A 101 6.56 4.19 28.61
CA LEU A 101 5.61 3.07 28.73
C LEU A 101 5.55 2.19 27.47
N VAL A 102 6.15 2.59 26.34
CA VAL A 102 6.01 1.91 25.04
C VAL A 102 7.36 1.43 24.49
N LEU A 103 7.39 0.31 23.75
CA LEU A 103 8.58 -0.17 23.00
C LEU A 103 8.79 0.71 21.74
N GLU A 104 10.01 1.12 21.40
CA GLU A 104 10.32 1.84 20.15
C GLU A 104 11.51 1.19 19.43
N PHE A 105 11.52 1.18 18.09
CA PHE A 105 12.59 0.59 17.27
C PHE A 105 13.95 1.27 17.39
N THR A 106 13.97 2.57 17.73
CA THR A 106 15.18 3.38 17.83
C THR A 106 15.72 3.49 19.24
N ASP A 107 14.92 3.13 20.26
CA ASP A 107 15.32 3.20 21.68
C ASP A 107 15.63 1.83 22.29
N LEU A 108 16.25 0.99 21.48
CA LEU A 108 16.76 -0.30 21.89
C LEU A 108 18.20 -0.15 22.36
N ASP A 109 18.48 -0.68 23.55
CA ASP A 109 19.85 -1.02 23.91
C ASP A 109 20.21 -2.28 23.11
N THR A 110 21.00 -2.08 22.07
CA THR A 110 21.57 -3.15 21.25
C THR A 110 23.00 -3.41 21.70
N TYR A 111 23.57 -4.55 21.32
CA TYR A 111 24.98 -4.84 21.57
C TYR A 111 25.94 -3.85 20.87
N MET A 112 25.44 -2.98 19.97
CA MET A 112 26.18 -1.93 19.26
C MET A 112 25.89 -0.51 19.81
N GLY A 113 25.12 -0.37 20.88
CA GLY A 113 24.66 0.91 21.43
C GLY A 113 23.20 1.23 21.06
N ILE A 114 22.86 2.53 21.05
CA ILE A 114 21.50 3.04 20.80
C ILE A 114 21.26 3.17 19.29
N GLY A 115 20.18 2.57 18.78
CA GLY A 115 19.75 2.72 17.39
C GLY A 115 19.60 1.39 16.66
N PRO A 116 19.67 1.39 15.32
CA PRO A 116 19.39 0.19 14.56
C PRO A 116 20.46 -0.89 14.76
N PHE A 117 20.06 -2.16 14.71
CA PHE A 117 20.98 -3.29 14.81
C PHE A 117 21.48 -3.75 13.42
N PRO A 118 22.61 -4.49 13.34
CA PRO A 118 23.13 -4.97 12.06
C PRO A 118 22.09 -5.75 11.24
N ASN A 119 22.00 -5.40 9.96
CA ASN A 119 21.02 -5.91 8.99
C ASN A 119 19.55 -5.57 9.29
N GLN A 120 19.27 -4.65 10.21
CA GLN A 120 17.89 -4.17 10.40
C GLN A 120 17.40 -3.37 9.19
N VAL A 121 18.26 -2.51 8.62
CA VAL A 121 17.97 -1.74 7.41
C VAL A 121 18.97 -2.15 6.35
N GLN A 122 18.47 -2.56 5.19
CA GLN A 122 19.28 -2.95 4.05
C GLN A 122 18.76 -2.27 2.79
N VAL A 123 19.67 -1.91 1.89
CA VAL A 123 19.34 -1.19 0.66
C VAL A 123 19.86 -1.99 -0.53
N LEU A 124 18.99 -2.19 -1.52
CA LEU A 124 19.33 -2.72 -2.82
C LEU A 124 19.24 -1.57 -3.85
N ASP A 125 20.35 -1.26 -4.50
CA ASP A 125 20.41 -0.21 -5.52
C ASP A 125 20.03 -0.77 -6.89
N LEU A 126 18.75 -0.67 -7.26
CA LEU A 126 18.26 -1.16 -8.55
C LEU A 126 18.84 -0.37 -9.74
N THR A 127 19.08 0.93 -9.56
CA THR A 127 19.68 1.79 -10.58
C THR A 127 21.13 1.41 -10.92
N SER A 128 21.84 0.81 -9.97
CA SER A 128 23.17 0.23 -10.23
C SER A 128 23.13 -1.02 -11.11
N LEU A 129 21.99 -1.71 -11.18
CA LEU A 129 21.79 -2.91 -11.98
C LEU A 129 21.24 -2.60 -13.37
N ASP A 130 20.30 -1.66 -13.45
CA ASP A 130 19.75 -1.10 -14.69
C ASP A 130 19.27 0.32 -14.39
N SER A 131 19.82 1.31 -15.10
CA SER A 131 19.60 2.74 -14.85
C SER A 131 18.14 3.17 -15.01
N ARG A 132 17.31 2.36 -15.68
CA ARG A 132 15.87 2.62 -15.88
C ARG A 132 15.04 2.29 -14.65
N LEU A 133 15.58 1.52 -13.69
CA LEU A 133 14.87 1.02 -12.50
C LEU A 133 14.79 2.07 -11.40
N ALA A 134 14.12 3.18 -11.69
CA ALA A 134 13.92 4.29 -10.78
C ALA A 134 12.46 4.78 -10.82
N GLY A 135 12.02 5.39 -9.72
CA GLY A 135 10.76 6.13 -9.70
C GLY A 135 9.52 5.25 -9.77
N PHE A 136 9.41 4.35 -8.80
CA PHE A 136 8.25 3.49 -8.59
C PHE A 136 7.28 4.14 -7.60
N TYR A 137 5.98 3.92 -7.79
CA TYR A 137 4.94 4.56 -6.95
C TYR A 137 4.29 3.60 -5.96
N ASP A 138 4.33 2.30 -6.27
CA ASP A 138 3.66 1.27 -5.49
C ASP A 138 4.34 -0.08 -5.70
N GLY A 139 4.02 -1.06 -4.86
CA GLY A 139 4.53 -2.40 -4.99
C GLY A 139 3.76 -3.41 -4.16
N PHE A 140 3.78 -4.67 -4.60
CA PHE A 140 3.25 -5.79 -3.83
C PHE A 140 4.23 -6.95 -3.85
N SER A 141 4.27 -7.73 -2.79
CA SER A 141 5.11 -8.93 -2.72
C SER A 141 4.27 -10.20 -2.72
N VAL A 142 4.82 -11.28 -3.28
CA VAL A 142 4.17 -12.59 -3.39
C VAL A 142 5.17 -13.66 -2.98
N VAL A 143 4.72 -14.62 -2.17
CA VAL A 143 5.50 -15.84 -1.88
C VAL A 143 5.08 -16.92 -2.87
N THR A 144 6.04 -17.48 -3.59
CA THR A 144 5.81 -18.55 -4.57
C THR A 144 6.81 -19.67 -4.39
N THR A 145 6.39 -20.91 -4.64
CA THR A 145 7.33 -22.02 -4.78
C THR A 145 7.95 -21.96 -6.17
N THR A 146 9.24 -21.67 -6.23
CA THR A 146 10.01 -21.54 -7.46
C THR A 146 10.87 -22.78 -7.66
N ALA A 147 10.80 -23.36 -8.86
CA ALA A 147 11.64 -24.48 -9.28
C ALA A 147 12.97 -23.97 -9.86
N TYR A 148 14.07 -24.56 -9.41
CA TYR A 148 15.43 -24.26 -9.85
C TYR A 148 16.11 -25.49 -10.43
N VAL A 149 17.00 -25.26 -11.38
CA VAL A 149 17.98 -26.24 -11.86
C VAL A 149 19.32 -25.94 -11.18
N ASN A 150 19.87 -26.91 -10.47
CA ASN A 150 21.22 -26.86 -9.93
C ASN A 150 22.21 -27.34 -11.01
N VAL A 151 23.07 -26.43 -11.43
CA VAL A 151 23.93 -26.62 -12.59
C VAL A 151 25.32 -26.03 -12.36
N SER A 152 26.36 -26.76 -12.78
CA SER A 152 27.68 -26.17 -13.06
C SER A 152 27.64 -25.61 -14.47
N LEU A 153 27.88 -24.31 -14.61
CA LEU A 153 28.01 -23.67 -15.91
C LEU A 153 29.32 -24.10 -16.57
N GLU A 154 29.30 -24.28 -17.89
CA GLU A 154 30.51 -24.52 -18.70
C GLU A 154 31.60 -23.46 -18.40
N SER A 155 31.18 -22.20 -18.25
CA SER A 155 32.06 -21.06 -17.97
C SER A 155 32.80 -21.12 -16.63
N TYR A 156 32.40 -21.99 -15.70
CA TYR A 156 33.12 -22.12 -14.43
C TYR A 156 34.45 -22.86 -14.58
N ASN A 157 34.62 -23.69 -15.60
CA ASN A 157 35.77 -24.60 -15.79
C ASN A 157 36.07 -25.51 -14.58
N ASP A 158 35.18 -25.55 -13.58
CA ASP A 158 35.33 -26.23 -12.29
C ASP A 158 33.96 -26.75 -11.86
N LEU A 159 33.83 -28.08 -11.82
CA LEU A 159 32.58 -28.77 -11.48
C LEU A 159 32.22 -28.69 -9.99
N SER A 160 33.11 -28.19 -9.13
CA SER A 160 32.78 -27.88 -7.73
C SER A 160 31.97 -26.58 -7.60
N ARG A 161 32.02 -25.73 -8.63
CA ARG A 161 31.24 -24.50 -8.71
C ARG A 161 29.90 -24.81 -9.37
N TRP A 162 28.84 -24.29 -8.77
CA TRP A 162 27.49 -24.48 -9.26
C TRP A 162 26.66 -23.23 -9.02
N THR A 163 25.48 -23.19 -9.61
CA THR A 163 24.49 -22.13 -9.39
C THR A 163 23.08 -22.66 -9.58
N LEU A 164 22.11 -21.97 -8.99
CA LEU A 164 20.69 -22.20 -9.24
C LEU A 164 20.17 -21.26 -10.32
N ILE A 165 19.49 -21.82 -11.32
CA ILE A 165 18.82 -21.10 -12.40
C ILE A 165 17.33 -21.43 -12.38
N GLU A 166 16.47 -20.43 -12.48
CA GLU A 166 15.02 -20.65 -12.48
C GLU A 166 14.65 -21.58 -13.64
N ALA A 167 13.96 -22.69 -13.35
CA ALA A 167 13.70 -23.76 -14.32
C ALA A 167 12.92 -23.27 -15.55
N THR A 168 12.06 -22.25 -15.39
CA THR A 168 11.30 -21.60 -16.47
C THR A 168 12.17 -20.87 -17.49
N THR A 169 13.40 -20.52 -17.10
CA THR A 169 14.38 -19.81 -17.94
C THR A 169 15.56 -20.64 -18.39
N TYR A 170 15.81 -21.76 -17.72
CA TYR A 170 16.96 -22.59 -18.02
C TYR A 170 16.86 -23.16 -19.45
N ARG A 171 17.87 -22.87 -20.27
CA ARG A 171 18.04 -23.48 -21.59
C ARG A 171 19.10 -24.56 -21.47
N VAL A 172 18.75 -25.78 -21.89
CA VAL A 172 19.68 -26.91 -21.87
C VAL A 172 20.88 -26.57 -22.74
N ASN A 173 22.08 -26.63 -22.15
CA ASN A 173 23.35 -26.48 -22.83
C ASN A 173 24.16 -27.77 -22.58
N PRO A 174 24.62 -28.48 -23.62
CA PRO A 174 25.48 -29.67 -23.47
C PRO A 174 26.76 -29.44 -22.64
N GLY A 175 27.31 -28.23 -22.61
CA GLY A 175 28.48 -27.88 -21.80
C GLY A 175 28.20 -27.69 -20.31
N ASN A 176 26.93 -27.60 -19.91
CA ASN A 176 26.54 -27.47 -18.51
C ASN A 176 26.37 -28.85 -17.86
N LYS A 177 26.87 -29.03 -16.62
CA LYS A 177 26.61 -30.23 -15.83
C LYS A 177 25.46 -30.00 -14.87
N ILE A 178 24.35 -30.73 -15.05
CA ILE A 178 23.18 -30.65 -14.17
C ILE A 178 23.38 -31.60 -12.98
N PHE A 179 23.31 -31.07 -11.76
CA PHE A 179 23.39 -31.86 -10.52
C PHE A 179 22.00 -32.25 -10.01
N ASN A 180 21.02 -31.35 -10.14
CA ASN A 180 19.62 -31.60 -9.82
C ASN A 180 18.75 -30.74 -10.73
N SER A 181 17.81 -31.36 -11.45
CA SER A 181 16.91 -30.69 -12.38
C SER A 181 15.70 -30.04 -11.72
N ASN A 182 15.46 -30.29 -10.43
CA ASN A 182 14.26 -29.85 -9.73
C ASN A 182 14.53 -29.57 -8.24
N VAL A 183 15.05 -28.38 -7.95
CA VAL A 183 15.19 -27.83 -6.59
C VAL A 183 14.02 -26.89 -6.32
N GLN A 184 13.12 -27.26 -5.43
CA GLN A 184 11.96 -26.45 -5.06
C GLN A 184 12.30 -25.53 -3.89
N MET A 185 12.07 -24.23 -4.03
CA MET A 185 12.33 -23.23 -2.99
C MET A 185 11.15 -22.28 -2.86
N ASN A 186 10.71 -22.01 -1.63
CA ASN A 186 9.75 -20.95 -1.37
C ASN A 186 10.48 -19.61 -1.38
N GLU A 187 10.02 -18.70 -2.23
CA GLU A 187 10.66 -17.42 -2.41
C GLU A 187 9.65 -16.29 -2.37
N GLU A 188 10.05 -15.21 -1.72
CA GLU A 188 9.35 -13.95 -1.76
C GLU A 188 9.89 -13.10 -2.91
N HIS A 189 8.99 -12.62 -3.76
CA HIS A 189 9.29 -11.70 -4.85
C HIS A 189 8.52 -10.41 -4.63
N LEU A 190 9.14 -9.27 -4.94
CA LEU A 190 8.51 -7.95 -4.91
C LEU A 190 8.29 -7.46 -6.33
N TYR A 191 7.07 -7.03 -6.65
CA TYR A 191 6.71 -6.45 -7.94
C TYR A 191 6.46 -4.96 -7.76
N LEU A 192 7.10 -4.15 -8.60
CA LEU A 192 7.08 -2.69 -8.50
C LEU A 192 6.29 -2.08 -9.65
N ALA A 193 5.40 -1.13 -9.33
CA ALA A 193 4.67 -0.32 -10.32
C ALA A 193 5.55 0.86 -10.76
N PRO A 194 6.00 0.88 -12.04
CA PRO A 194 6.79 1.99 -12.54
C PRO A 194 5.88 3.19 -12.79
N PHE A 195 6.31 4.38 -12.37
CA PHE A 195 5.57 5.61 -12.64
C PHE A 195 6.34 6.50 -13.59
N ILE A 196 7.38 7.18 -13.10
CA ILE A 196 8.16 8.13 -13.89
C ILE A 196 9.61 8.03 -13.45
N ASN A 197 10.54 8.04 -14.39
CA ASN A 197 11.97 8.18 -14.13
C ASN A 197 12.45 9.51 -14.73
N GLY A 198 13.71 9.88 -14.49
CA GLY A 198 14.28 11.12 -15.02
C GLY A 198 14.20 11.29 -16.55
N ALA A 199 13.86 10.23 -17.30
CA ALA A 199 13.66 10.27 -18.75
C ALA A 199 12.18 10.36 -19.20
N GLY A 200 11.20 10.14 -18.31
CA GLY A 200 9.76 10.17 -18.65
C GLY A 200 8.96 9.09 -17.94
N TYR A 201 7.67 8.95 -18.29
CA TYR A 201 6.84 7.88 -17.71
C TYR A 201 7.34 6.50 -18.16
N SER A 202 7.33 5.53 -17.24
CA SER A 202 7.90 4.20 -17.47
C SER A 202 6.82 3.11 -17.48
N GLY A 203 6.98 2.15 -18.39
CA GLY A 203 6.17 0.92 -18.49
C GLY A 203 6.91 -0.34 -18.03
N LEU A 204 8.09 -0.19 -17.42
CA LEU A 204 9.00 -1.28 -17.09
C LEU A 204 8.69 -1.89 -15.71
N ILE A 205 7.72 -2.82 -15.66
CA ILE A 205 7.40 -3.53 -14.42
C ILE A 205 8.62 -4.32 -13.96
N THR A 206 8.94 -4.21 -12.67
CA THR A 206 10.13 -4.84 -12.11
C THR A 206 9.76 -5.87 -11.04
N LYS A 207 10.15 -7.12 -11.26
CA LYS A 207 10.17 -8.19 -10.27
C LYS A 207 11.54 -8.21 -9.60
N VAL A 208 11.61 -8.03 -8.29
CA VAL A 208 12.82 -8.15 -7.47
C VAL A 208 12.77 -9.47 -6.72
N TYR A 209 13.86 -10.23 -6.79
CA TYR A 209 14.01 -11.45 -6.00
C TYR A 209 14.56 -11.07 -4.63
N LEU A 210 13.73 -11.14 -3.58
CA LEU A 210 14.06 -10.54 -2.28
C LEU A 210 15.20 -11.26 -1.56
N ARG A 211 15.54 -12.48 -1.98
CA ARG A 211 16.78 -13.17 -1.60
C ARG A 211 18.04 -12.35 -1.91
N ALA A 212 17.98 -11.38 -2.82
CA ALA A 212 19.11 -10.52 -3.17
C ALA A 212 19.63 -9.70 -1.98
N PHE A 213 18.78 -9.41 -0.99
CA PHE A 213 19.20 -8.77 0.25
C PHE A 213 20.03 -9.70 1.16
N ASP A 214 19.98 -11.01 0.91
CA ASP A 214 20.61 -12.06 1.73
C ASP A 214 21.76 -12.77 0.99
N GLY A 215 22.19 -12.22 -0.16
CA GLY A 215 23.04 -12.91 -1.14
C GLY A 215 24.35 -13.49 -0.60
N ALA A 216 24.92 -12.95 0.48
CA ALA A 216 26.13 -13.49 1.11
C ALA A 216 25.91 -14.81 1.87
N SER A 217 24.66 -15.13 2.24
CA SER A 217 24.30 -16.29 3.06
C SER A 217 23.61 -17.42 2.29
N LEU A 218 23.31 -17.19 1.01
CA LEU A 218 22.54 -18.10 0.18
C LEU A 218 23.41 -18.78 -0.87
N PRO A 219 22.95 -19.92 -1.43
CA PRO A 219 23.55 -20.51 -2.61
C PRO A 219 23.79 -19.49 -3.74
N PRO A 220 24.78 -19.71 -4.61
CA PRO A 220 24.96 -18.88 -5.80
C PRO A 220 23.78 -19.02 -6.79
N PHE A 221 23.22 -17.90 -7.28
CA PHE A 221 22.14 -17.85 -8.29
C PHE A 221 22.59 -17.16 -9.57
N SER A 222 22.07 -17.59 -10.74
CA SER A 222 22.51 -17.07 -12.04
C SER A 222 21.38 -16.76 -13.02
N PRO A 223 21.36 -15.52 -13.53
CA PRO A 223 21.41 -14.31 -12.72
C PRO A 223 19.98 -13.91 -12.38
N ALA A 224 19.61 -13.70 -11.13
CA ALA A 224 18.43 -12.85 -10.92
C ALA A 224 18.43 -12.22 -9.53
N VAL A 225 18.92 -10.98 -9.49
CA VAL A 225 18.54 -10.00 -8.46
C VAL A 225 17.18 -9.40 -8.80
N HIS A 226 16.94 -9.15 -10.10
CA HIS A 226 15.69 -8.61 -10.62
C HIS A 226 15.37 -9.20 -11.99
N ARG A 227 14.15 -8.93 -12.45
CA ARG A 227 13.66 -9.18 -13.80
C ARG A 227 12.66 -8.11 -14.19
N THR A 228 12.58 -7.80 -15.47
CA THR A 228 11.67 -6.78 -15.99
C THR A 228 10.67 -7.35 -17.00
N LEU A 229 9.53 -6.66 -17.11
CA LEU A 229 8.53 -6.84 -18.15
C LEU A 229 8.16 -5.46 -18.68
N ASP A 230 8.50 -5.19 -19.93
CA ASP A 230 8.30 -3.88 -20.56
C ASP A 230 6.96 -3.82 -21.28
N LEU A 231 5.96 -3.21 -20.66
CA LEU A 231 4.61 -3.15 -21.21
C LEU A 231 4.49 -2.29 -22.46
N THR A 232 5.47 -1.42 -22.75
CA THR A 232 5.47 -0.59 -23.97
C THR A 232 5.59 -1.42 -25.25
N GLN A 233 6.08 -2.67 -25.14
CA GLN A 233 6.12 -3.62 -26.25
C GLN A 233 4.73 -4.20 -26.59
N LEU A 234 3.76 -4.10 -25.68
CA LEU A 234 2.37 -4.48 -25.92
C LEU A 234 1.57 -3.30 -26.45
N ASP A 235 1.71 -2.16 -25.80
CA ASP A 235 1.07 -0.89 -26.16
C ASP A 235 1.96 0.26 -25.65
N PRO A 236 2.46 1.15 -26.53
CA PRO A 236 3.34 2.26 -26.15
C PRO A 236 2.78 3.18 -25.07
N ASP A 237 1.45 3.27 -24.93
CA ASP A 237 0.80 4.10 -23.92
C ASP A 237 0.85 3.51 -22.51
N LEU A 238 1.24 2.23 -22.34
CA LEU A 238 1.26 1.54 -21.05
C LEU A 238 2.46 1.95 -20.18
N THR A 239 2.48 3.21 -19.79
CA THR A 239 3.42 3.80 -18.85
C THR A 239 2.70 4.52 -17.71
N GLY A 240 3.41 4.79 -16.61
CA GLY A 240 2.88 5.68 -15.57
C GLY A 240 1.80 5.07 -14.70
N PHE A 241 2.13 3.94 -14.08
CA PHE A 241 1.27 3.22 -13.15
C PHE A 241 1.33 3.83 -11.75
N GLY A 242 0.17 4.21 -11.23
CA GLY A 242 0.04 4.86 -9.91
C GLY A 242 -0.27 3.88 -8.77
N SER A 243 -0.65 2.64 -9.09
CA SER A 243 -0.92 1.62 -8.07
C SER A 243 -0.81 0.22 -8.64
N CYS A 244 -0.57 -0.76 -7.77
CA CYS A 244 -0.62 -2.16 -8.12
C CYS A 244 -1.07 -3.04 -6.95
N PHE A 245 -1.60 -4.21 -7.28
CA PHE A 245 -2.03 -5.20 -6.30
C PHE A 245 -1.96 -6.60 -6.89
N THR A 246 -2.16 -7.63 -6.07
CA THR A 246 -2.20 -9.01 -6.51
C THR A 246 -3.46 -9.73 -6.04
N ARG A 247 -3.93 -10.66 -6.86
CA ARG A 247 -4.95 -11.64 -6.49
C ARG A 247 -4.64 -12.95 -7.20
N ASN A 248 -4.65 -14.05 -6.46
CA ASN A 248 -4.28 -15.37 -6.95
C ASN A 248 -2.87 -15.32 -7.58
N ASN A 249 -2.70 -15.81 -8.81
CA ASN A 249 -1.43 -15.81 -9.53
C ASN A 249 -1.27 -14.58 -10.47
N PHE A 250 -2.07 -13.53 -10.27
CA PHE A 250 -2.05 -12.35 -11.13
C PHE A 250 -1.59 -11.11 -10.36
N GLY A 251 -0.75 -10.31 -11.02
CA GLY A 251 -0.44 -8.93 -10.65
C GLY A 251 -1.27 -7.98 -11.49
N TYR A 252 -1.77 -6.91 -10.89
CA TYR A 252 -2.59 -5.89 -11.54
C TYR A 252 -1.92 -4.54 -11.39
N PHE A 253 -1.79 -3.80 -12.49
CA PHE A 253 -1.14 -2.49 -12.54
C PHE A 253 -2.12 -1.47 -13.09
N VAL A 254 -2.39 -0.43 -12.31
CA VAL A 254 -3.40 0.59 -12.61
C VAL A 254 -2.71 1.83 -13.12
N GLN A 255 -2.98 2.17 -14.38
CA GLN A 255 -2.46 3.36 -14.98
C GLN A 255 -3.08 4.59 -14.32
N ARG A 256 -2.24 5.61 -14.09
CA ARG A 256 -2.70 6.90 -13.60
C ARG A 256 -2.53 7.98 -14.67
N LYS A 257 -1.31 8.13 -15.17
CA LYS A 257 -0.96 9.23 -16.08
C LYS A 257 0.27 8.84 -16.89
N ASN A 258 0.29 9.17 -18.18
CA ASN A 258 1.44 9.04 -19.06
C ASN A 258 1.74 10.37 -19.76
N ASP A 259 2.63 10.35 -20.76
CA ASP A 259 2.99 11.53 -21.55
C ASP A 259 1.80 12.10 -22.36
N ASN A 260 0.79 11.28 -22.63
CA ASN A 260 -0.43 11.66 -23.38
C ASN A 260 -1.56 12.18 -22.48
N GLY A 261 -1.43 12.12 -21.15
CA GLY A 261 -2.42 12.61 -20.21
C GLY A 261 -2.82 11.59 -19.16
N LEU A 262 -4.02 11.75 -18.59
CA LEU A 262 -4.58 10.78 -17.64
C LEU A 262 -4.90 9.48 -18.38
N GLY A 263 -4.56 8.34 -17.79
CA GLY A 263 -4.84 7.02 -18.38
C GLY A 263 -5.89 6.24 -17.60
N GLY A 264 -6.67 5.42 -18.31
CA GLY A 264 -7.70 4.55 -17.75
C GLY A 264 -7.43 3.05 -17.91
N LYS A 265 -6.20 2.63 -18.28
CA LYS A 265 -5.90 1.21 -18.52
C LYS A 265 -5.49 0.47 -17.25
N VAL A 266 -5.94 -0.77 -17.10
CA VAL A 266 -5.51 -1.72 -16.07
C VAL A 266 -4.87 -2.92 -16.75
N VAL A 267 -3.67 -3.29 -16.32
CA VAL A 267 -2.93 -4.42 -16.89
C VAL A 267 -2.91 -5.58 -15.90
N ARG A 268 -3.44 -6.73 -16.31
CA ARG A 268 -3.37 -8.01 -15.59
C ARG A 268 -2.20 -8.83 -16.13
N VAL A 269 -1.24 -9.16 -15.26
CA VAL A 269 -0.03 -9.93 -15.58
C VAL A 269 -0.08 -11.29 -14.88
N ASP A 270 0.05 -12.37 -15.64
CA ASP A 270 0.23 -13.73 -15.12
C ASP A 270 1.66 -13.87 -14.55
N LEU A 271 1.76 -13.96 -13.23
CA LEU A 271 3.03 -13.96 -12.53
C LEU A 271 3.88 -15.20 -12.84
N SER A 272 3.26 -16.32 -13.25
CA SER A 272 3.97 -17.52 -13.70
C SER A 272 4.63 -17.35 -15.07
N LYS A 273 4.09 -16.43 -15.88
CA LYS A 273 4.55 -16.11 -17.23
C LYS A 273 5.33 -14.80 -17.30
N PHE A 274 5.67 -14.18 -16.17
CA PHE A 274 6.46 -12.95 -16.13
C PHE A 274 7.80 -13.06 -16.88
N HIS A 275 8.26 -14.29 -17.11
CA HIS A 275 9.46 -14.58 -17.88
C HIS A 275 9.30 -14.57 -19.41
N LYS A 276 8.07 -14.46 -19.90
CA LYS A 276 7.69 -14.42 -21.32
C LYS A 276 7.50 -12.97 -21.80
N PRO A 277 7.46 -12.74 -23.12
CA PRO A 277 7.09 -11.43 -23.66
C PRO A 277 5.72 -10.94 -23.17
N PRO A 278 5.50 -9.61 -23.07
CA PRO A 278 4.25 -9.02 -22.59
C PRO A 278 2.99 -9.54 -23.28
N ALA A 279 3.03 -9.77 -24.60
CA ALA A 279 1.90 -10.32 -25.36
C ALA A 279 1.43 -11.71 -24.90
N VAL A 280 2.26 -12.45 -24.15
CA VAL A 280 1.92 -13.76 -23.58
C VAL A 280 1.61 -13.65 -22.07
N ALA A 281 2.28 -12.73 -21.38
CA ALA A 281 2.20 -12.59 -19.94
C ALA A 281 1.05 -11.69 -19.48
N ALA A 282 0.57 -10.76 -20.31
CA ALA A 282 -0.31 -9.67 -19.90
C ALA A 282 -1.59 -9.55 -20.74
N THR A 283 -2.63 -9.02 -20.11
CA THR A 283 -3.90 -8.61 -20.74
C THR A 283 -4.25 -7.21 -20.25
N VAL A 284 -4.81 -6.38 -21.13
CA VAL A 284 -5.16 -4.98 -20.85
C VAL A 284 -6.67 -4.84 -20.83
N LEU A 285 -7.19 -4.15 -19.81
CA LEU A 285 -8.56 -3.66 -19.75
C LEU A 285 -8.52 -2.13 -19.87
N ASP A 286 -9.17 -1.59 -20.90
CA ASP A 286 -9.29 -0.16 -21.10
C ASP A 286 -10.63 0.32 -20.56
N LEU A 287 -10.59 1.07 -19.45
CA LEU A 287 -11.80 1.55 -18.78
C LEU A 287 -12.44 2.74 -19.50
N GLU A 288 -11.69 3.45 -20.35
CA GLU A 288 -12.21 4.59 -21.11
C GLU A 288 -13.24 4.14 -22.16
N LEU A 289 -13.16 2.87 -22.58
CA LEU A 289 -14.19 2.23 -23.43
C LEU A 289 -15.50 1.98 -22.69
N THR A 290 -15.47 1.88 -21.36
CA THR A 290 -16.68 1.77 -20.53
C THR A 290 -17.25 3.15 -20.25
N ASP A 291 -16.41 4.07 -19.79
CA ASP A 291 -16.77 5.47 -19.55
C ASP A 291 -15.49 6.32 -19.60
N SER A 292 -15.49 7.36 -20.44
CA SER A 292 -14.31 8.23 -20.68
C SER A 292 -13.84 9.04 -19.46
N ARG A 293 -14.60 8.99 -18.36
CA ARG A 293 -14.22 9.60 -17.07
C ARG A 293 -13.39 8.67 -16.18
N LEU A 294 -13.30 7.38 -16.52
CA LEU A 294 -12.56 6.37 -15.75
C LEU A 294 -11.05 6.42 -16.04
N VAL A 295 -10.43 7.52 -15.63
CA VAL A 295 -9.00 7.79 -15.81
C VAL A 295 -8.40 8.34 -14.52
N GLY A 296 -7.07 8.35 -14.42
CA GLY A 296 -6.39 9.17 -13.40
C GLY A 296 -6.59 8.69 -11.97
N PHE A 297 -6.69 7.37 -11.75
CA PHE A 297 -6.91 6.79 -10.43
C PHE A 297 -5.74 7.05 -9.47
N GLY A 298 -6.05 7.35 -8.21
CA GLY A 298 -5.03 7.62 -7.18
C GLY A 298 -4.44 6.36 -6.55
N GLY A 299 -5.21 5.28 -6.54
CA GLY A 299 -4.87 4.03 -5.86
C GLY A 299 -5.88 2.92 -6.21
N ALA A 300 -5.59 1.69 -5.81
CA ALA A 300 -6.51 0.58 -5.95
C ALA A 300 -6.36 -0.44 -4.82
N PHE A 301 -7.44 -1.15 -4.51
CA PHE A 301 -7.42 -2.24 -3.54
C PHE A 301 -8.37 -3.37 -3.95
N VAL A 302 -8.16 -4.55 -3.37
CA VAL A 302 -8.96 -5.75 -3.66
C VAL A 302 -9.83 -6.11 -2.48
N TYR A 303 -11.06 -6.54 -2.76
CA TYR A 303 -11.91 -7.23 -1.81
C TYR A 303 -12.66 -8.38 -2.51
N GLY A 304 -12.43 -9.60 -2.03
CA GLY A 304 -12.98 -10.80 -2.66
C GLY A 304 -12.50 -10.97 -4.11
N LYS A 305 -13.44 -10.97 -5.06
CA LYS A 305 -13.14 -11.05 -6.50
C LYS A 305 -13.09 -9.71 -7.21
N TYR A 306 -13.28 -8.60 -6.49
CA TYR A 306 -13.37 -7.28 -7.08
C TYR A 306 -12.13 -6.44 -6.78
N ALA A 307 -11.68 -5.66 -7.76
CA ALA A 307 -10.81 -4.52 -7.53
C ALA A 307 -11.64 -3.23 -7.49
N TYR A 308 -11.23 -2.30 -6.64
CA TYR A 308 -11.88 -1.00 -6.48
C TYR A 308 -10.83 0.08 -6.76
N LEU A 309 -11.07 0.91 -7.78
CA LEU A 309 -10.16 1.96 -8.19
C LEU A 309 -10.55 3.28 -7.55
N THR A 310 -9.59 3.93 -6.90
CA THR A 310 -9.79 5.15 -6.13
C THR A 310 -9.87 6.37 -7.06
N PRO A 311 -11.01 7.09 -7.09
CA PRO A 311 -11.17 8.23 -7.96
C PRO A 311 -10.36 9.43 -7.49
N LEU A 312 -9.43 9.89 -8.32
CA LEU A 312 -8.58 11.02 -8.00
C LEU A 312 -8.71 12.12 -9.03
N ASP A 313 -8.15 11.91 -10.22
CA ASP A 313 -8.08 12.88 -11.31
C ASP A 313 -9.15 12.58 -12.37
N ARG A 314 -9.49 13.55 -13.22
CA ARG A 314 -10.33 13.34 -14.42
C ARG A 314 -10.04 14.34 -15.52
N ASN A 315 -10.35 13.97 -16.75
CA ASN A 315 -10.33 14.90 -17.87
C ASN A 315 -11.33 16.04 -17.64
N ARG A 316 -10.94 17.26 -18.05
CA ARG A 316 -11.85 18.41 -18.08
C ARG A 316 -12.82 18.19 -19.23
N VAL A 317 -14.07 17.87 -18.94
CA VAL A 317 -15.11 17.67 -19.96
C VAL A 317 -16.18 18.73 -19.80
N GLY A 318 -16.28 19.65 -20.75
CA GLY A 318 -17.34 20.66 -20.83
C GLY A 318 -17.50 21.58 -19.60
N LEU A 319 -18.59 22.35 -19.60
CA LEU A 319 -19.05 23.09 -18.42
C LEU A 319 -19.89 22.13 -17.55
N GLU A 320 -19.27 21.34 -16.69
CA GLU A 320 -20.04 20.63 -15.67
C GLU A 320 -20.68 21.64 -14.72
N VAL A 321 -22.01 21.70 -14.76
CA VAL A 321 -22.80 22.58 -13.91
C VAL A 321 -22.78 21.99 -12.51
N ASN A 322 -21.88 22.49 -11.66
CA ASN A 322 -22.06 22.34 -10.22
C ASN A 322 -23.20 23.30 -9.82
N PRO A 323 -24.36 22.81 -9.32
CA PRO A 323 -25.49 23.67 -8.98
C PRO A 323 -25.16 24.74 -7.93
N ASN A 324 -24.04 24.58 -7.19
CA ASN A 324 -23.59 25.53 -6.16
C ASN A 324 -22.37 26.36 -6.56
N TYR A 325 -21.73 26.11 -7.71
CA TYR A 325 -20.56 26.86 -8.15
C TYR A 325 -20.62 27.14 -9.65
N LYS A 326 -20.80 28.43 -9.96
CA LYS A 326 -20.72 29.00 -11.31
C LYS A 326 -19.31 28.76 -11.89
N TYR A 327 -19.19 27.71 -12.70
CA TYR A 327 -18.08 27.39 -13.61
C TYR A 327 -16.70 27.10 -13.00
N PHE A 328 -16.47 25.88 -12.51
CA PHE A 328 -15.13 25.30 -12.51
C PHE A 328 -15.21 23.81 -12.88
N PRO A 329 -14.71 23.38 -14.05
CA PRO A 329 -14.46 21.95 -14.27
C PRO A 329 -13.40 21.53 -13.24
N THR A 330 -13.81 20.82 -12.19
CA THR A 330 -12.86 20.32 -11.19
C THR A 330 -12.10 19.17 -11.83
N PRO A 331 -10.75 19.21 -11.90
CA PRO A 331 -9.96 18.14 -12.51
C PRO A 331 -9.88 16.88 -11.62
N THR A 332 -10.81 16.72 -10.68
CA THR A 332 -10.86 15.64 -9.69
C THR A 332 -12.14 14.84 -9.83
N SER A 333 -12.03 13.52 -9.69
CA SER A 333 -13.12 12.57 -9.96
C SER A 333 -13.86 12.16 -8.69
N SER A 334 -15.17 11.93 -8.80
CA SER A 334 -16.01 11.24 -7.80
C SER A 334 -16.32 9.80 -8.17
N ILE A 335 -15.86 9.34 -9.34
CA ILE A 335 -16.36 8.14 -10.00
C ILE A 335 -15.42 6.97 -9.72
N MET A 336 -15.80 6.12 -8.78
CA MET A 336 -15.09 4.88 -8.47
C MET A 336 -15.48 3.79 -9.47
N ALA A 337 -14.48 3.04 -9.94
CA ALA A 337 -14.69 1.83 -10.73
C ALA A 337 -14.51 0.59 -9.86
N ARG A 338 -15.41 -0.39 -10.01
CA ARG A 338 -15.28 -1.75 -9.47
C ARG A 338 -15.14 -2.72 -10.63
N ILE A 339 -14.05 -3.49 -10.66
CA ILE A 339 -13.74 -4.45 -11.73
C ILE A 339 -13.90 -5.86 -11.18
N ASP A 340 -14.65 -6.72 -11.87
CA ASP A 340 -14.65 -8.16 -11.60
C ASP A 340 -13.33 -8.78 -12.11
N LEU A 341 -12.53 -9.36 -11.20
CA LEU A 341 -11.22 -9.89 -11.53
C LEU A 341 -11.26 -11.33 -12.08
N ASP A 342 -12.40 -12.02 -11.97
CA ASP A 342 -12.55 -13.37 -12.51
C ASP A 342 -12.73 -13.32 -14.04
N ASP A 343 -13.59 -12.44 -14.56
CA ASP A 343 -13.72 -12.20 -16.00
C ASP A 343 -12.75 -11.13 -16.54
N PHE A 344 -12.34 -10.18 -15.69
CA PHE A 344 -11.49 -9.04 -16.04
C PHE A 344 -12.05 -8.20 -17.20
N SER A 345 -13.37 -8.03 -17.22
CA SER A 345 -14.08 -7.23 -18.21
C SER A 345 -15.30 -6.52 -17.63
N THR A 346 -15.96 -7.08 -16.62
CA THR A 346 -17.15 -6.47 -16.01
C THR A 346 -16.74 -5.31 -15.11
N VAL A 347 -17.30 -4.13 -15.38
CA VAL A 347 -17.01 -2.89 -14.66
C VAL A 347 -18.30 -2.26 -14.15
N ASP A 348 -18.40 -2.10 -12.83
CA ASP A 348 -19.45 -1.32 -12.19
C ASP A 348 -18.93 0.07 -11.81
N ILE A 349 -19.79 1.07 -11.87
CA ILE A 349 -19.46 2.46 -11.57
C ILE A 349 -20.25 2.93 -10.35
N VAL A 350 -19.56 3.57 -9.40
CA VAL A 350 -20.18 4.21 -8.24
C VAL A 350 -19.79 5.68 -8.20
N ASP A 351 -20.80 6.56 -8.26
CA ASP A 351 -20.58 8.00 -8.14
C ASP A 351 -20.70 8.46 -6.67
N LEU A 352 -19.57 8.84 -6.10
CA LEU A 352 -19.48 9.31 -4.72
C LEU A 352 -20.03 10.75 -4.55
N ALA A 353 -20.29 11.50 -5.63
CA ALA A 353 -20.73 12.89 -5.55
C ALA A 353 -22.05 13.08 -4.78
N THR A 354 -22.84 12.01 -4.66
CA THR A 354 -24.06 11.93 -3.86
C THR A 354 -23.82 12.13 -2.36
N LEU A 355 -22.62 11.83 -1.85
CA LEU A 355 -22.26 11.99 -0.43
C LEU A 355 -22.04 13.45 -0.03
N HIS A 356 -21.50 14.26 -0.96
CA HIS A 356 -21.27 15.69 -0.72
C HIS A 356 -21.08 16.42 -2.06
N PRO A 357 -21.86 17.48 -2.35
CA PRO A 357 -21.87 18.12 -3.67
C PRO A 357 -20.51 18.71 -4.08
N LYS A 358 -19.65 19.04 -3.11
CA LYS A 358 -18.33 19.64 -3.35
C LYS A 358 -17.12 18.72 -3.08
N PHE A 359 -17.18 17.88 -2.05
CA PHE A 359 -15.99 17.29 -1.42
C PHE A 359 -15.94 15.78 -1.60
N ALA A 360 -17.00 15.16 -2.11
CA ALA A 360 -16.98 13.72 -2.36
C ALA A 360 -16.30 13.39 -3.69
N ARG A 361 -15.07 13.86 -3.86
CA ARG A 361 -14.25 13.73 -5.08
C ARG A 361 -12.77 13.89 -4.74
N GLY A 362 -11.89 13.32 -5.55
CA GLY A 362 -10.45 13.50 -5.46
C GLY A 362 -9.83 12.87 -4.22
N TYR A 363 -10.00 11.55 -4.14
CA TYR A 363 -9.42 10.70 -3.12
C TYR A 363 -8.10 10.15 -3.64
N PHE A 364 -7.07 10.09 -2.81
CA PHE A 364 -5.76 9.65 -3.28
C PHE A 364 -5.53 8.15 -3.06
N GLY A 365 -5.92 7.62 -1.90
CA GLY A 365 -5.83 6.20 -1.59
C GLY A 365 -7.16 5.62 -1.14
N GLY A 366 -7.19 4.30 -0.98
CA GLY A 366 -8.31 3.59 -0.38
C GLY A 366 -7.82 2.31 0.26
N PHE A 367 -8.44 1.92 1.36
CA PHE A 367 -8.12 0.68 2.06
C PHE A 367 -9.38 0.08 2.67
N THR A 368 -9.29 -1.17 3.10
CA THR A 368 -10.43 -1.90 3.66
C THR A 368 -10.29 -2.06 5.18
N VAL A 369 -11.42 -1.93 5.87
CA VAL A 369 -11.58 -2.43 7.25
C VAL A 369 -12.84 -3.29 7.24
N ASN A 370 -12.69 -4.58 7.53
CA ASN A 370 -13.77 -5.56 7.36
C ASN A 370 -14.36 -5.53 5.93
N ALA A 371 -15.68 -5.46 5.80
CA ALA A 371 -16.40 -5.40 4.54
C ALA A 371 -16.63 -3.96 4.03
N PHE A 372 -15.88 -2.98 4.54
CA PHE A 372 -15.99 -1.58 4.14
C PHE A 372 -14.70 -1.08 3.53
N ALA A 373 -14.81 -0.28 2.47
CA ALA A 373 -13.73 0.55 1.98
C ALA A 373 -13.82 1.95 2.55
N TYR A 374 -12.66 2.55 2.79
CA TYR A 374 -12.48 3.92 3.23
C TYR A 374 -11.60 4.64 2.21
N PHE A 375 -12.16 5.64 1.55
CA PHE A 375 -11.45 6.46 0.58
C PHE A 375 -10.82 7.66 1.28
N VAL A 376 -9.52 7.85 1.06
CA VAL A 376 -8.69 8.82 1.76
C VAL A 376 -8.87 10.21 1.14
N PRO A 377 -9.44 11.18 1.87
CA PRO A 377 -9.75 12.49 1.31
C PRO A 377 -8.48 13.29 1.03
N TYR A 378 -8.31 13.74 -0.20
CA TYR A 378 -7.15 14.50 -0.63
C TYR A 378 -7.57 15.89 -1.10
N MET A 379 -7.88 16.06 -2.39
CA MET A 379 -8.13 17.37 -2.98
C MET A 379 -9.40 17.39 -3.82
N TRP A 380 -10.25 18.40 -3.64
CA TRP A 380 -11.46 18.56 -4.43
C TRP A 380 -11.25 19.38 -5.70
N THR A 381 -10.09 20.02 -5.85
CA THR A 381 -9.68 20.71 -7.06
C THR A 381 -8.15 20.70 -7.20
N ALA A 382 -7.65 20.47 -8.41
CA ALA A 382 -6.24 20.72 -8.74
C ALA A 382 -6.03 22.12 -9.36
N ASN A 383 -7.10 22.92 -9.49
CA ASN A 383 -6.99 24.31 -9.92
C ASN A 383 -6.63 25.20 -8.73
N ASP A 384 -5.41 25.72 -8.75
CA ASP A 384 -4.77 26.55 -7.73
C ASP A 384 -4.71 28.04 -8.11
N LEU A 385 -5.38 28.46 -9.18
CA LEU A 385 -5.31 29.84 -9.69
C LEU A 385 -5.75 30.90 -8.67
N SER A 386 -6.52 30.53 -7.65
CA SER A 386 -6.90 31.43 -6.55
C SER A 386 -6.11 31.14 -5.29
N PRO A 387 -5.25 32.06 -4.82
CA PRO A 387 -4.49 31.91 -3.56
C PRO A 387 -5.38 31.73 -2.31
N ALA A 388 -6.65 32.10 -2.39
CA ALA A 388 -7.61 32.01 -1.28
C ALA A 388 -8.32 30.66 -1.18
N VAL A 389 -8.23 29.81 -2.22
CA VAL A 389 -8.94 28.53 -2.24
C VAL A 389 -8.04 27.44 -1.69
N ASN A 390 -8.46 26.82 -0.59
CA ASN A 390 -7.84 25.59 -0.10
C ASN A 390 -8.34 24.40 -0.95
N PRO A 391 -7.45 23.72 -1.70
CA PRO A 391 -7.85 22.62 -2.56
C PRO A 391 -8.15 21.32 -1.79
N TYR A 392 -7.78 21.24 -0.51
CA TYR A 392 -7.90 20.03 0.30
C TYR A 392 -9.25 19.94 1.02
N HIS A 393 -9.72 18.71 1.25
CA HIS A 393 -10.95 18.43 2.00
C HIS A 393 -10.74 17.29 3.01
N GLY A 394 -11.70 17.12 3.93
CA GLY A 394 -11.66 16.14 5.02
C GLY A 394 -12.83 15.13 5.01
N VAL A 395 -13.57 15.05 3.90
CA VAL A 395 -14.75 14.17 3.79
C VAL A 395 -14.30 12.77 3.37
N ILE A 396 -14.28 11.83 4.32
CA ILE A 396 -14.04 10.41 4.05
C ILE A 396 -15.30 9.83 3.39
N ALA A 397 -15.14 9.11 2.29
CA ALA A 397 -16.20 8.23 1.78
C ALA A 397 -15.98 6.81 2.29
N ARG A 398 -17.05 6.20 2.81
CA ARG A 398 -17.11 4.80 3.20
C ARG A 398 -18.06 4.06 2.25
N VAL A 399 -17.65 2.89 1.78
CA VAL A 399 -18.47 2.05 0.90
C VAL A 399 -18.57 0.65 1.49
N ASN A 400 -19.79 0.15 1.67
CA ASN A 400 -20.05 -1.25 1.98
C ASN A 400 -19.76 -2.09 0.73
N LEU A 401 -18.76 -2.96 0.80
CA LEU A 401 -18.27 -3.71 -0.36
C LEU A 401 -19.18 -4.89 -0.77
N LEU A 402 -20.15 -5.23 0.08
CA LEU A 402 -21.16 -6.25 -0.21
C LEU A 402 -22.39 -5.67 -0.90
N THR A 403 -22.82 -4.46 -0.52
CA THR A 403 -24.07 -3.84 -1.03
C THR A 403 -23.85 -2.61 -1.91
N LEU A 404 -22.63 -2.10 -1.98
CA LEU A 404 -22.27 -0.79 -2.54
C LEU A 404 -22.98 0.41 -1.88
N ALA A 405 -23.58 0.21 -0.70
CA ALA A 405 -24.12 1.33 0.07
C ALA A 405 -22.99 2.26 0.51
N ILE A 406 -23.21 3.56 0.38
CA ILE A 406 -22.21 4.60 0.63
C ILE A 406 -22.58 5.45 1.84
N ASP A 407 -21.57 5.94 2.54
CA ASP A 407 -21.69 6.80 3.72
C ASP A 407 -20.50 7.77 3.78
N SER A 408 -20.59 8.82 4.58
CA SER A 408 -19.50 9.81 4.70
C SER A 408 -19.25 10.29 6.13
N LEU A 409 -18.03 10.75 6.36
CA LEU A 409 -17.61 11.38 7.61
C LEU A 409 -16.77 12.61 7.30
N ASP A 410 -17.22 13.78 7.75
CA ASP A 410 -16.48 15.03 7.62
C ASP A 410 -15.58 15.26 8.84
N LEU A 411 -14.28 15.05 8.66
CA LEU A 411 -13.27 15.26 9.71
C LEU A 411 -13.17 16.73 10.15
N THR A 412 -13.66 17.68 9.34
CA THR A 412 -13.57 19.11 9.65
C THR A 412 -14.54 19.55 10.74
N LEU A 413 -15.51 18.69 11.08
CA LEU A 413 -16.39 18.84 12.23
C LEU A 413 -15.67 18.56 13.56
N VAL A 414 -14.60 17.76 13.52
CA VAL A 414 -13.73 17.48 14.67
C VAL A 414 -12.67 18.58 14.79
N ASP A 415 -11.98 18.87 13.69
CA ASP A 415 -11.01 19.95 13.62
C ASP A 415 -10.93 20.50 12.17
N PRO A 416 -11.13 21.81 11.95
CA PRO A 416 -11.14 22.42 10.61
C PRO A 416 -9.89 22.21 9.75
N SER A 417 -8.77 21.81 10.36
CA SER A 417 -7.48 21.54 9.72
C SER A 417 -7.32 20.10 9.20
N LEU A 418 -8.22 19.18 9.54
CA LEU A 418 -8.17 17.76 9.11
C LEU A 418 -8.62 17.60 7.66
N LYS A 419 -7.74 18.02 6.75
CA LYS A 419 -7.95 18.00 5.30
C LYS A 419 -6.67 17.50 4.63
N GLY A 420 -6.80 16.85 3.49
CA GLY A 420 -5.66 16.55 2.61
C GLY A 420 -4.72 15.48 3.14
N PHE A 421 -5.25 14.27 3.18
CA PHE A 421 -4.55 13.02 3.46
C PHE A 421 -4.21 12.33 2.13
N MET A 422 -3.14 11.54 2.10
CA MET A 422 -2.69 10.91 0.84
C MET A 422 -2.96 9.40 0.80
N ARG A 423 -2.60 8.68 1.86
CA ARG A 423 -2.91 7.26 2.01
C ARG A 423 -3.45 6.98 3.41
N GLY A 424 -3.70 5.72 3.69
CA GLY A 424 -4.11 5.27 5.01
C GLY A 424 -3.97 3.76 5.10
N PHE A 425 -4.12 3.25 6.31
CA PHE A 425 -4.03 1.83 6.58
C PHE A 425 -5.00 1.44 7.69
N ALA A 426 -5.30 0.15 7.75
CA ALA A 426 -6.13 -0.43 8.78
C ALA A 426 -5.28 -0.96 9.93
N PHE A 427 -5.75 -0.82 11.15
CA PHE A 427 -5.26 -1.55 12.30
C PHE A 427 -6.43 -1.99 13.19
N GLY A 428 -6.69 -3.30 13.25
CA GLY A 428 -7.87 -3.83 13.93
C GLY A 428 -9.17 -3.21 13.36
N LYS A 429 -9.95 -2.56 14.22
CA LYS A 429 -11.18 -1.84 13.84
C LYS A 429 -10.94 -0.38 13.45
N TYR A 430 -9.68 0.08 13.44
CA TYR A 430 -9.36 1.47 13.22
C TYR A 430 -8.92 1.72 11.78
N ALA A 431 -9.46 2.80 11.20
CA ALA A 431 -9.01 3.36 9.95
C ALA A 431 -8.05 4.53 10.25
N ILE A 432 -6.80 4.43 9.82
CA ILE A 432 -5.75 5.41 10.11
C ILE A 432 -5.42 6.19 8.84
N PHE A 433 -5.51 7.51 8.90
CA PHE A 433 -5.30 8.41 7.77
C PHE A 433 -3.97 9.15 7.89
N VAL A 434 -3.17 9.09 6.82
CA VAL A 434 -1.80 9.60 6.81
C VAL A 434 -1.80 11.07 6.37
N PRO A 435 -1.35 12.01 7.23
CA PRO A 435 -1.41 13.43 6.93
C PRO A 435 -0.38 13.81 5.87
N HIS A 436 -0.82 14.58 4.88
CA HIS A 436 0.04 15.04 3.80
C HIS A 436 0.11 16.56 3.78
N LYS A 437 -0.91 17.23 3.23
CA LYS A 437 -0.90 18.68 2.99
C LYS A 437 -2.29 19.25 3.15
N ASN A 438 -2.45 20.32 3.92
CA ASN A 438 -3.76 20.91 4.24
C ASN A 438 -3.85 22.42 3.98
N GLY A 439 -2.81 23.06 3.42
CA GLY A 439 -2.76 24.49 3.11
C GLY A 439 -2.80 24.86 1.62
N PRO A 440 -3.15 26.11 1.24
CA PRO A 440 -3.25 26.56 -0.16
C PRO A 440 -1.90 26.54 -0.86
N HIS A 441 -1.87 26.19 -2.16
CA HIS A 441 -0.64 25.85 -2.91
C HIS A 441 0.37 27.01 -3.03
N ASN A 442 -0.08 28.27 -3.00
CA ASN A 442 0.68 29.42 -3.55
C ASN A 442 1.42 30.30 -2.53
N ALA A 443 1.58 29.85 -1.28
CA ALA A 443 2.45 30.55 -0.33
C ALA A 443 3.85 29.89 -0.34
N THR A 444 4.79 30.43 -1.11
CA THR A 444 6.21 30.03 -1.11
C THR A 444 7.13 31.03 -0.39
N PRO A 445 7.02 31.21 0.93
CA PRO A 445 8.14 31.78 1.68
C PRO A 445 9.38 30.87 1.63
N ARG A 446 10.54 31.42 1.24
CA ARG A 446 11.86 30.76 1.29
C ARG A 446 12.30 30.34 2.72
N ARG A 447 11.57 30.77 3.75
CA ARG A 447 11.65 30.31 5.15
C ARG A 447 10.24 30.27 5.72
N LEU A 448 9.76 29.09 6.10
CA LEU A 448 8.44 28.92 6.71
C LEU A 448 8.61 28.80 8.22
N ASN A 449 8.00 29.72 8.98
CA ASN A 449 7.65 29.44 10.36
C ASN A 449 6.69 28.24 10.39
N SER A 450 6.62 27.50 11.50
CA SER A 450 5.73 26.33 11.62
C SER A 450 4.26 26.63 11.28
N SER A 451 3.81 27.86 11.52
CA SER A 451 2.47 28.35 11.16
C SER A 451 2.25 28.62 9.66
N GLN A 452 3.32 28.69 8.88
CA GLN A 452 3.29 28.95 7.43
C GLN A 452 3.43 27.66 6.61
N LYS A 453 3.77 26.53 7.26
CA LYS A 453 3.89 25.23 6.58
C LYS A 453 2.51 24.71 6.18
N GLN A 454 2.41 24.35 4.90
CA GLN A 454 1.18 23.80 4.32
C GLN A 454 1.02 22.29 4.59
N HIS A 455 2.10 21.62 5.01
CA HIS A 455 2.07 20.23 5.46
C HIS A 455 1.77 20.18 6.96
N PHE A 456 1.08 19.13 7.38
CA PHE A 456 0.64 18.98 8.77
C PHE A 456 0.99 17.58 9.30
N GLY A 457 0.97 17.43 10.62
CA GLY A 457 1.39 16.23 11.34
C GLY A 457 0.29 15.60 12.18
N LYS A 458 -0.99 15.87 11.87
CA LYS A 458 -2.12 15.32 12.62
C LYS A 458 -2.53 13.98 12.04
N ILE A 459 -2.10 12.90 12.68
CA ILE A 459 -2.60 11.56 12.36
C ILE A 459 -4.04 11.47 12.83
N VAL A 460 -4.89 10.93 11.98
CA VAL A 460 -6.30 10.70 12.31
C VAL A 460 -6.56 9.21 12.39
N ARG A 461 -7.14 8.79 13.51
CA ARG A 461 -7.63 7.44 13.74
C ARG A 461 -9.15 7.48 13.84
N VAL A 462 -9.84 6.67 13.06
CA VAL A 462 -11.31 6.55 13.09
C VAL A 462 -11.69 5.16 13.57
N ASN A 463 -12.45 5.09 14.66
CA ASN A 463 -13.11 3.86 15.12
C ASN A 463 -14.24 3.50 14.16
N THR A 464 -14.07 2.43 13.38
CA THR A 464 -15.02 2.11 12.31
C THR A 464 -16.39 1.63 12.79
N ASP A 465 -16.51 1.21 14.06
CA ASP A 465 -17.79 0.88 14.70
C ASP A 465 -18.59 2.14 15.07
N MET A 466 -17.91 3.28 15.19
CA MET A 466 -18.50 4.60 15.50
C MET A 466 -18.10 5.58 14.39
N PHE A 467 -18.65 5.38 13.19
CA PHE A 467 -18.33 6.20 12.03
C PHE A 467 -19.08 7.55 12.07
N SER A 468 -18.70 8.37 13.05
CA SER A 468 -19.18 9.73 13.31
C SER A 468 -18.02 10.57 13.86
N PRO A 469 -18.16 11.90 14.01
CA PRO A 469 -17.14 12.73 14.64
C PRO A 469 -16.69 12.25 16.03
N ASP A 470 -17.57 11.62 16.80
CA ASP A 470 -17.27 11.09 18.14
C ASP A 470 -16.31 9.89 18.12
N GLY A 471 -16.22 9.16 17.00
CA GLY A 471 -15.30 8.05 16.83
C GLY A 471 -13.94 8.44 16.26
N VAL A 472 -13.66 9.75 16.15
CA VAL A 472 -12.41 10.28 15.60
C VAL A 472 -11.46 10.68 16.73
N GLU A 473 -10.24 10.19 16.64
CA GLU A 473 -9.13 10.58 17.48
C GLU A 473 -8.00 11.18 16.64
N VAL A 474 -7.30 12.16 17.23
CA VAL A 474 -6.29 12.95 16.53
C VAL A 474 -5.03 13.03 17.38
N LEU A 475 -3.90 12.65 16.78
CA LEU A 475 -2.58 12.80 17.37
C LEU A 475 -1.77 13.84 16.59
N ASP A 476 -1.39 14.95 17.21
CA ASP A 476 -0.56 16.00 16.60
C ASP A 476 0.93 15.75 16.86
N LEU A 477 1.59 15.04 15.94
CA LEU A 477 3.01 14.67 16.03
C LEU A 477 3.97 15.86 16.22
N THR A 478 3.50 17.07 15.91
CA THR A 478 4.31 18.30 16.01
C THR A 478 4.32 18.88 17.41
N LYS A 479 3.46 18.35 18.30
CA LYS A 479 3.28 18.76 19.68
C LYS A 479 3.46 17.60 20.66
N THR A 480 3.27 16.37 20.22
CA THR A 480 3.46 15.18 21.05
C THR A 480 4.92 15.04 21.49
N LEU A 481 5.11 14.76 22.78
CA LEU A 481 6.42 14.40 23.33
C LEU A 481 6.86 13.04 22.77
N ARG A 482 8.12 12.97 22.34
CA ARG A 482 8.68 11.74 21.78
C ARG A 482 9.49 11.04 22.84
N THR A 483 9.45 9.73 22.88
CA THR A 483 10.31 9.03 23.85
C THR A 483 11.79 9.00 23.40
N GLN A 484 12.08 9.32 22.13
CA GLN A 484 13.42 9.60 21.57
C GLN A 484 14.10 10.81 22.23
N ILE A 485 15.44 10.85 22.25
CA ILE A 485 16.22 12.00 22.72
C ILE A 485 16.50 12.94 21.52
N PRO A 486 16.24 14.25 21.64
CA PRO A 486 15.64 14.92 22.79
C PRO A 486 14.14 14.62 22.92
N ASN A 487 13.67 14.37 24.14
CA ASN A 487 12.25 14.13 24.44
C ASN A 487 11.53 15.48 24.45
N MET A 488 11.32 16.01 23.26
CA MET A 488 10.62 17.25 23.02
C MET A 488 9.83 17.11 21.72
N PRO A 489 8.79 17.93 21.54
CA PRO A 489 8.10 17.97 20.27
C PRO A 489 9.07 18.40 19.17
N ASP A 490 8.92 17.84 17.98
CA ASP A 490 9.59 18.40 16.81
C ASP A 490 8.57 18.73 15.70
N VAL A 491 8.63 20.01 15.35
CA VAL A 491 7.70 20.70 14.46
C VAL A 491 7.85 20.30 13.00
N GLU A 492 8.86 19.51 12.65
CA GLU A 492 9.17 19.02 11.32
C GLU A 492 8.45 17.70 10.97
N LEU A 493 7.80 17.02 11.92
CA LEU A 493 6.99 15.82 11.64
C LEU A 493 5.66 16.16 10.98
N ARG A 494 5.75 16.51 9.71
CA ARG A 494 4.65 16.94 8.87
C ARG A 494 4.82 16.35 7.49
N GLY A 495 3.73 15.96 6.86
CA GLY A 495 3.73 15.52 5.47
C GLY A 495 4.37 14.16 5.26
N PHE A 496 3.51 13.17 5.08
CA PHE A 496 3.86 11.77 4.87
C PHE A 496 3.17 11.26 3.60
N LEU A 497 3.80 10.32 2.89
CA LEU A 497 3.22 9.72 1.67
C LEU A 497 2.24 8.58 2.01
N GLY A 498 2.53 7.85 3.07
CA GLY A 498 1.79 6.65 3.44
C GLY A 498 2.32 6.02 4.73
N GLY A 499 1.93 4.79 4.97
CA GLY A 499 2.28 4.07 6.18
C GLY A 499 1.68 2.67 6.22
N GLY A 500 1.99 1.95 7.29
CA GLY A 500 1.47 0.62 7.57
C GLY A 500 1.57 0.31 9.05
N ALA A 501 1.01 -0.83 9.47
CA ALA A 501 1.06 -1.28 10.85
C ALA A 501 1.82 -2.60 10.99
N SER A 502 2.51 -2.80 12.12
CA SER A 502 3.06 -4.08 12.56
C SER A 502 2.90 -4.23 14.07
N GLY A 503 2.22 -5.29 14.51
CA GLY A 503 1.79 -5.37 15.91
C GLY A 503 0.95 -4.13 16.28
N GLN A 504 1.20 -3.53 17.44
CA GLN A 504 0.52 -2.30 17.88
C GLN A 504 1.09 -1.01 17.26
N TYR A 505 2.09 -1.10 16.40
CA TYR A 505 2.89 0.01 15.91
C TYR A 505 2.47 0.46 14.50
N GLY A 506 2.47 1.77 14.27
CA GLY A 506 2.12 2.42 13.01
C GLY A 506 3.32 3.17 12.45
N PHE A 507 3.79 2.75 11.29
CA PHE A 507 4.95 3.33 10.60
C PHE A 507 4.49 4.33 9.56
N PHE A 508 5.12 5.51 9.52
CA PHE A 508 4.78 6.57 8.57
C PHE A 508 5.98 6.87 7.66
N VAL A 509 5.73 6.83 6.35
CA VAL A 509 6.74 7.08 5.31
C VAL A 509 6.88 8.59 5.11
N PRO A 510 8.04 9.18 5.45
CA PRO A 510 8.23 10.62 5.36
C PRO A 510 8.16 11.11 3.91
N TYR A 511 7.63 12.31 3.73
CA TYR A 511 7.64 12.99 2.44
C TYR A 511 8.26 14.37 2.57
N PHE A 512 7.44 15.42 2.54
CA PHE A 512 7.88 16.78 2.51
C PHE A 512 7.18 17.54 3.62
N ASN A 513 7.94 18.28 4.41
CA ASN A 513 7.37 19.09 5.50
C ASN A 513 7.07 20.54 5.07
N GLY A 514 7.28 20.86 3.79
CA GLY A 514 7.16 22.20 3.22
C GLY A 514 8.50 22.91 2.97
N VAL A 515 9.61 22.40 3.52
CA VAL A 515 10.97 22.95 3.29
C VAL A 515 11.98 21.84 2.97
N ARG A 516 11.90 20.70 3.65
CA ARG A 516 12.80 19.53 3.50
C ARG A 516 12.01 18.23 3.66
N PHE A 517 12.69 17.09 3.53
CA PHE A 517 12.12 15.80 3.89
C PHE A 517 11.81 15.71 5.38
N ALA A 518 10.66 15.12 5.70
CA ALA A 518 10.28 14.84 7.09
C ALA A 518 11.11 13.67 7.67
N GLY A 519 11.14 13.54 9.00
CA GLY A 519 11.76 12.39 9.69
C GLY A 519 10.84 11.17 9.73
N MET A 520 11.42 9.95 9.84
CA MET A 520 10.67 8.70 10.05
C MET A 520 10.17 8.59 11.49
N ILE A 521 8.93 8.15 11.67
CA ILE A 521 8.32 7.94 13.00
C ILE A 521 7.48 6.65 13.05
N ASP A 522 7.43 6.07 14.24
CA ASP A 522 6.52 5.00 14.64
C ASP A 522 5.61 5.49 15.79
N VAL A 523 4.35 5.05 15.80
CA VAL A 523 3.30 5.49 16.73
C VAL A 523 2.54 4.28 17.25
N ASP A 524 2.20 4.26 18.53
CA ASP A 524 1.27 3.28 19.08
C ASP A 524 -0.14 3.52 18.52
N THR A 525 -0.61 2.58 17.71
CA THR A 525 -1.91 2.64 17.04
C THR A 525 -3.07 2.25 17.96
N GLN A 526 -2.81 1.81 19.20
CA GLN A 526 -3.83 1.57 20.23
C GLN A 526 -4.11 2.82 21.09
N ASN A 527 -3.14 3.72 21.25
CA ASN A 527 -3.27 4.95 22.03
C ASN A 527 -2.89 6.18 21.20
N CYS A 528 -3.86 6.84 20.57
CA CYS A 528 -3.65 8.07 19.78
C CYS A 528 -4.06 9.36 20.53
N ALA A 529 -4.26 9.30 21.85
CA ALA A 529 -4.56 10.47 22.66
C ALA A 529 -3.27 11.14 23.18
N ASP A 530 -3.27 12.47 23.26
CA ASP A 530 -2.21 13.22 23.96
C ASP A 530 -2.29 12.88 25.47
N ASP A 531 -1.27 12.23 26.01
CA ASP A 531 -1.00 12.18 27.46
C ASP A 531 -0.13 13.37 27.89
#